data_AF-A0AAN7QKG1-F1
#
_entry.id   AF-A0AAN7QKG1-F1
#
_cell.length_a   1.000
_cell.length_b   1.000
_cell.length_c   1.000
_cell.angle_alpha   90.00
_cell.angle_beta   90.00
_cell.angle_gamma   90.00
#
_symmetry.space_group_name_H-M   'P 1'
#
loop_
_entity.id
_entity.type
_entity.pdbx_description
1 polymer ?
#
loop_
_entity_poly.entity_id
_entity_poly.type
_entity_poly.pdbx_seq_one_letter_code
_entity_poly.pdbx_strand_id
1 'polypeptide(L)'
;MEVKCKPRSRNFTEFEKNLLFEIVTNNYIDIIENKKTDGVSCAKKQVAWEEISVKFNSQAQTGPRTAKQLHSLYDIFKKNARSNLHSDKRNLYKTGGGTFTPKSTILDEKIVALLKPQFQPLVNNSDSSQEYYANTNYEFNDQTEYVVEDPCTSGLKENVIIVNIQPESPATSKSNVEETPKVPQTPKKRALPSTNTSTQNITKKKKLFDVIANRICSRKNLKDEIDQEVKNVKLQILNTDLKIKEKELEAVNEKIKQQRQLFEVELNIKKKELELKELKVKKFVQ
;
A
#
# COMPACT_ATOMS: atom_id res chain seq x y z
N MET A 1 -8.24 21.96 24.74
CA MET A 1 -8.27 20.58 24.22
C MET A 1 -6.90 19.99 24.47
N GLU A 2 -6.81 18.84 25.16
CA GLU A 2 -5.52 18.18 25.37
C GLU A 2 -5.09 17.43 24.11
N VAL A 3 -3.84 17.62 23.67
CA VAL A 3 -3.27 16.85 22.56
C VAL A 3 -2.76 15.52 23.10
N LYS A 4 -3.67 14.55 23.24
CA LYS A 4 -3.34 13.22 23.75
C LYS A 4 -2.49 12.46 22.73
N CYS A 5 -1.16 12.46 22.92
CA CYS A 5 -0.22 11.73 22.07
C CYS A 5 -0.66 10.27 21.91
N LYS A 6 -0.93 9.86 20.67
CA LYS A 6 -1.39 8.50 20.37
C LYS A 6 -0.23 7.52 20.64
N PRO A 7 -0.44 6.43 21.40
CA PRO A 7 0.63 5.46 21.65
C PRO A 7 1.14 4.86 20.34
N ARG A 8 2.45 4.55 20.29
CA ARG A 8 3.06 3.89 19.13
C ARG A 8 2.32 2.59 18.84
N SER A 9 2.00 2.32 17.57
CA SER A 9 1.50 1.00 17.17
C SER A 9 2.55 -0.06 17.45
N ARG A 10 2.12 -1.27 17.84
CA ARG A 10 3.00 -2.44 17.97
C ARG A 10 3.76 -2.71 16.66
N ASN A 11 4.92 -3.35 16.75
CA ASN A 11 5.63 -3.88 15.58
C ASN A 11 4.78 -4.98 14.92
N PHE A 12 5.05 -5.27 13.65
CA PHE A 12 4.39 -6.36 12.92
C PHE A 12 5.06 -7.71 13.24
N THR A 13 4.27 -8.75 13.54
CA THR A 13 4.79 -10.11 13.75
C THR A 13 5.21 -10.75 12.42
N GLU A 14 6.00 -11.82 12.46
CA GLU A 14 6.35 -12.57 11.25
C GLU A 14 5.13 -13.22 10.58
N PHE A 15 4.16 -13.71 11.37
CA PHE A 15 2.85 -14.14 10.88
C PHE A 15 2.16 -13.02 10.10
N GLU A 16 2.08 -11.82 10.65
CA GLU A 16 1.47 -10.66 9.98
C GLU A 16 2.21 -10.25 8.70
N LYS A 17 3.54 -10.41 8.63
CA LYS A 17 4.30 -10.14 7.40
C LYS A 17 3.94 -11.13 6.28
N ASN A 18 3.87 -12.41 6.60
CA ASN A 18 3.47 -13.46 5.64
C ASN A 18 2.01 -13.28 5.21
N LEU A 19 1.10 -13.04 6.16
CA LEU A 19 -0.32 -12.74 5.91
C LEU A 19 -0.51 -11.56 4.94
N LEU A 20 0.22 -10.46 5.13
CA LEU A 20 0.14 -9.32 4.21
C LEU A 20 0.62 -9.69 2.80
N PHE A 21 1.74 -10.43 2.70
CA PHE A 21 2.26 -10.88 1.42
C PHE A 21 1.24 -11.78 0.69
N GLU A 22 0.69 -12.79 1.37
CA GLU A 22 -0.29 -13.73 0.80
C GLU A 22 -1.59 -13.05 0.34
N ILE A 23 -2.12 -12.10 1.11
CA ILE A 23 -3.30 -11.32 0.69
C ILE A 23 -3.01 -10.53 -0.60
N VAL A 24 -1.82 -9.92 -0.71
CA VAL A 24 -1.45 -9.16 -1.92
C VAL A 24 -1.25 -10.08 -3.12
N THR A 25 -0.50 -11.19 -2.98
CA THR A 25 -0.21 -12.09 -4.09
C THR A 25 -1.44 -12.79 -4.63
N ASN A 26 -2.35 -13.22 -3.75
CA ASN A 26 -3.45 -14.11 -4.12
C ASN A 26 -4.67 -13.37 -4.70
N ASN A 27 -4.78 -12.06 -4.51
CA ASN A 27 -5.98 -11.30 -4.88
C ASN A 27 -5.74 -9.93 -5.55
N TYR A 28 -4.57 -9.30 -5.40
CA TYR A 28 -4.41 -7.88 -5.76
C TYR A 28 -3.18 -7.56 -6.61
N ILE A 29 -2.35 -8.54 -6.95
CA ILE A 29 -1.02 -8.29 -7.51
C ILE A 29 -1.04 -7.48 -8.82
N ASP A 30 -1.95 -7.79 -9.75
CA ASP A 30 -2.11 -7.10 -11.04
C ASP A 30 -2.58 -5.64 -10.91
N ILE A 31 -3.12 -5.28 -9.74
CA ILE A 31 -3.57 -3.93 -9.41
C ILE A 31 -2.44 -3.17 -8.72
N ILE A 32 -1.80 -3.76 -7.70
CA ILE A 32 -0.77 -3.12 -6.88
C ILE A 32 0.52 -2.89 -7.68
N GLU A 33 1.03 -3.91 -8.36
CA GLU A 33 2.29 -3.85 -9.12
C GLU A 33 2.10 -3.33 -10.56
N ASN A 34 0.90 -2.87 -10.90
CA ASN A 34 0.62 -2.19 -12.16
C ASN A 34 1.51 -0.94 -12.33
N LYS A 35 2.34 -0.87 -13.38
CA LYS A 35 3.25 0.28 -13.57
C LYS A 35 2.58 1.58 -14.06
N LYS A 36 1.26 1.56 -14.32
CA LYS A 36 0.53 2.76 -14.76
C LYS A 36 0.35 3.78 -13.62
N THR A 37 0.41 5.05 -14.00
CA THR A 37 0.35 6.23 -13.11
C THR A 37 -0.84 7.15 -13.40
N ASP A 38 -1.79 6.70 -14.24
CA ASP A 38 -3.02 7.43 -14.51
C ASP A 38 -3.96 7.46 -13.29
N GLY A 39 -4.84 8.47 -13.23
CA GLY A 39 -5.73 8.69 -12.08
C GLY A 39 -6.69 7.52 -11.79
N VAL A 40 -7.07 6.73 -12.79
CA VAL A 40 -7.94 5.56 -12.62
C VAL A 40 -7.15 4.40 -12.01
N SER A 41 -5.93 4.15 -12.48
CA SER A 41 -4.99 3.20 -11.87
C SER A 41 -4.64 3.57 -10.44
N CYS A 42 -4.37 4.85 -10.15
CA CYS A 42 -4.14 5.33 -8.79
C CYS A 42 -5.35 5.13 -7.87
N ALA A 43 -6.56 5.45 -8.33
CA ALA A 43 -7.79 5.21 -7.57
C ALA A 43 -8.04 3.71 -7.31
N LYS A 44 -7.81 2.85 -8.32
CA LYS A 44 -7.92 1.38 -8.16
C LYS A 44 -6.92 0.83 -7.14
N LYS A 45 -5.67 1.29 -7.15
CA LYS A 45 -4.67 0.93 -6.13
C LYS A 45 -5.08 1.39 -4.74
N GLN A 46 -5.66 2.57 -4.59
CA GLN A 46 -6.15 3.06 -3.30
C GLN A 46 -7.28 2.15 -2.78
N VAL A 47 -8.28 1.84 -3.60
CA VAL A 47 -9.39 0.93 -3.22
C VAL A 47 -8.86 -0.45 -2.82
N ALA A 48 -7.96 -1.02 -3.62
CA ALA A 48 -7.31 -2.30 -3.30
C ALA A 48 -6.59 -2.27 -1.94
N TRP A 49 -5.85 -1.20 -1.62
CA TRP A 49 -5.19 -1.07 -0.32
C TRP A 49 -6.15 -0.93 0.86
N GLU A 50 -7.32 -0.30 0.69
CA GLU A 50 -8.36 -0.28 1.73
C GLU A 50 -8.97 -1.68 1.91
N GLU A 51 -9.29 -2.42 0.83
CA GLU A 51 -9.77 -3.81 0.91
C GLU A 51 -8.75 -4.77 1.55
N ILE A 52 -7.47 -4.66 1.17
CA ILE A 52 -6.35 -5.39 1.80
C ILE A 52 -6.34 -5.08 3.31
N SER A 53 -6.57 -3.82 3.70
CA SER A 53 -6.62 -3.47 5.13
C SER A 53 -7.79 -4.13 5.87
N VAL A 54 -8.96 -4.27 5.24
CA VAL A 54 -10.10 -4.99 5.84
C VAL A 54 -9.77 -6.48 5.99
N LYS A 55 -9.26 -7.13 4.93
CA LYS A 55 -8.88 -8.56 4.93
C LYS A 55 -7.73 -8.89 5.88
N PHE A 56 -6.79 -7.96 6.05
CA PHE A 56 -5.70 -8.07 7.01
C PHE A 56 -6.20 -7.88 8.44
N ASN A 57 -7.01 -6.84 8.70
CA ASN A 57 -7.46 -6.49 10.04
C ASN A 57 -8.43 -7.53 10.66
N SER A 58 -9.12 -8.34 9.85
CA SER A 58 -9.91 -9.47 10.36
C SER A 58 -9.06 -10.65 10.86
N GLN A 59 -7.76 -10.66 10.59
CA GLN A 59 -6.80 -11.72 10.96
C GLN A 59 -5.59 -11.19 11.77
N ALA A 60 -5.48 -9.87 11.96
CA ALA A 60 -4.35 -9.21 12.61
C ALA A 60 -4.32 -9.44 14.12
N GLN A 61 -3.16 -9.83 14.65
CA GLN A 61 -2.98 -10.19 16.07
C GLN A 61 -2.54 -8.98 16.92
N THR A 62 -1.87 -8.00 16.31
CA THR A 62 -1.30 -6.84 17.00
C THR A 62 -2.22 -5.61 17.06
N GLY A 63 -3.41 -5.71 16.44
CA GLY A 63 -4.41 -4.65 16.36
C GLY A 63 -4.51 -4.01 14.97
N PRO A 64 -5.54 -3.18 14.73
CA PRO A 64 -5.90 -2.70 13.40
C PRO A 64 -4.86 -1.76 12.80
N ARG A 65 -4.66 -1.90 11.49
CA ARG A 65 -3.72 -1.15 10.65
C ARG A 65 -4.45 -0.40 9.54
N THR A 66 -3.95 0.76 9.18
CA THR A 66 -4.47 1.53 8.02
C THR A 66 -3.86 1.02 6.72
N ALA A 67 -4.59 1.16 5.61
CA ALA A 67 -4.10 0.90 4.25
C ALA A 67 -2.69 1.47 3.99
N LYS A 68 -2.43 2.70 4.42
CA LYS A 68 -1.13 3.37 4.30
C LYS A 68 0.02 2.66 5.02
N GLN A 69 -0.23 2.09 6.20
CA GLN A 69 0.78 1.34 6.96
C GLN A 69 1.10 0.00 6.28
N LEU A 70 0.09 -0.67 5.72
CA LEU A 70 0.29 -1.94 5.00
C LEU A 70 1.01 -1.71 3.66
N HIS A 71 0.64 -0.67 2.91
CA HIS A 71 1.37 -0.26 1.71
C HIS A 71 2.84 0.04 1.99
N SER A 72 3.12 0.83 3.03
CA SER A 72 4.50 1.13 3.45
C SER A 72 5.28 -0.10 3.88
N LEU A 73 4.62 -1.07 4.56
CA LEU A 73 5.25 -2.33 4.94
C LEU A 73 5.58 -3.21 3.72
N TYR A 74 4.70 -3.25 2.72
CA TYR A 74 4.92 -3.98 1.48
C TYR A 74 6.05 -3.38 0.63
N ASP A 75 6.15 -2.05 0.54
CA ASP A 75 7.29 -1.39 -0.10
C ASP A 75 8.61 -1.63 0.65
N ILE A 76 8.58 -1.69 1.99
CA ILE A 76 9.72 -2.12 2.80
C ILE A 76 10.11 -3.57 2.47
N PHE A 77 9.16 -4.49 2.28
CA PHE A 77 9.49 -5.86 1.86
C PHE A 77 10.17 -5.87 0.49
N LYS A 78 9.62 -5.18 -0.52
CA LYS A 78 10.21 -5.10 -1.87
C LYS A 78 11.63 -4.51 -1.86
N LYS A 79 11.90 -3.52 -1.00
CA LYS A 79 13.24 -2.95 -0.80
C LYS A 79 14.18 -3.94 -0.10
N ASN A 80 13.75 -4.53 1.01
CA ASN A 80 14.57 -5.43 1.82
C ASN A 80 14.92 -6.70 1.06
N ALA A 81 13.96 -7.31 0.36
CA ALA A 81 14.17 -8.53 -0.40
C ALA A 81 15.28 -8.39 -1.45
N ARG A 82 15.25 -7.28 -2.19
CA ARG A 82 16.34 -6.91 -3.11
C ARG A 82 17.66 -6.69 -2.37
N SER A 83 17.65 -5.90 -1.30
CA SER A 83 18.86 -5.53 -0.54
C SER A 83 19.53 -6.72 0.13
N ASN A 84 18.75 -7.67 0.64
CA ASN A 84 19.23 -8.90 1.26
C ASN A 84 19.86 -9.80 0.20
N LEU A 85 19.16 -10.09 -0.90
CA LEU A 85 19.69 -10.93 -1.97
C LEU A 85 20.94 -10.33 -2.65
N HIS A 86 21.02 -9.01 -2.83
CA HIS A 86 22.23 -8.34 -3.32
C HIS A 86 23.38 -8.37 -2.28
N SER A 87 23.09 -8.16 -0.98
CA SER A 87 24.06 -8.38 0.11
C SER A 87 24.64 -9.79 0.01
N ASP A 88 23.79 -10.79 -0.20
CA ASP A 88 24.16 -12.19 -0.04
C ASP A 88 24.91 -12.72 -1.25
N LYS A 89 24.49 -12.36 -2.48
CA LYS A 89 25.31 -12.54 -3.68
C LYS A 89 26.69 -11.88 -3.52
N ARG A 90 26.75 -10.63 -3.04
CA ARG A 90 28.03 -9.96 -2.80
C ARG A 90 28.88 -10.67 -1.74
N ASN A 91 28.26 -11.20 -0.67
CA ASN A 91 28.99 -11.89 0.40
C ASN A 91 29.49 -13.28 -0.05
N LEU A 92 28.76 -13.97 -0.93
CA LEU A 92 29.17 -15.26 -1.50
C LEU A 92 30.51 -15.19 -2.25
N TYR A 93 30.78 -14.08 -2.95
CA TYR A 93 32.03 -13.85 -3.69
C TYR A 93 33.13 -13.15 -2.88
N LYS A 94 32.96 -12.91 -1.56
CA LYS A 94 34.01 -12.30 -0.73
C LYS A 94 35.10 -13.29 -0.34
N THR A 95 36.25 -13.19 -0.99
CA THR A 95 37.48 -13.89 -0.57
C THR A 95 38.04 -13.28 0.72
N GLY A 96 37.87 -13.97 1.86
CA GLY A 96 38.35 -13.47 3.16
C GLY A 96 38.35 -14.46 4.32
N GLY A 97 38.23 -15.78 4.06
CA GLY A 97 38.29 -16.83 5.08
C GLY A 97 37.09 -16.95 6.05
N GLY A 98 36.17 -15.97 6.05
CA GLY A 98 34.94 -16.02 6.84
C GLY A 98 33.88 -16.95 6.26
N THR A 99 33.01 -17.51 7.11
CA THR A 99 31.85 -18.29 6.68
C THR A 99 30.73 -17.39 6.15
N PHE A 100 30.11 -17.79 5.04
CA PHE A 100 28.94 -17.11 4.50
C PHE A 100 27.69 -17.46 5.32
N THR A 101 26.92 -16.44 5.71
CA THR A 101 25.57 -16.59 6.26
C THR A 101 24.58 -15.74 5.44
N PRO A 102 23.49 -16.32 4.92
CA PRO A 102 22.48 -15.57 4.20
C PRO A 102 21.65 -14.70 5.16
N LYS A 103 21.24 -13.54 4.68
CA LYS A 103 20.28 -12.61 5.30
C LYS A 103 18.92 -12.64 4.61
N SER A 104 18.83 -13.18 3.39
CA SER A 104 17.56 -13.39 2.71
C SER A 104 16.68 -14.36 3.49
N THR A 105 15.43 -13.94 3.70
CA THR A 105 14.38 -14.79 4.26
C THR A 105 13.62 -15.50 3.14
N ILE A 106 12.91 -16.57 3.49
CA ILE A 106 12.01 -17.28 2.55
C ILE A 106 10.95 -16.31 1.95
N LEU A 107 10.55 -15.27 2.69
CA LEU A 107 9.66 -14.22 2.21
C LEU A 107 10.35 -13.29 1.19
N ASP A 108 11.63 -12.97 1.39
CA ASP A 108 12.42 -12.18 0.44
C ASP A 108 12.58 -12.92 -0.91
N GLU A 109 12.88 -14.22 -0.86
CA GLU A 109 13.01 -15.07 -2.05
C GLU A 109 11.71 -15.16 -2.84
N LYS A 110 10.56 -15.38 -2.16
CA LYS A 110 9.23 -15.34 -2.78
C LYS A 110 8.94 -14.01 -3.46
N ILE A 111 9.32 -12.88 -2.85
CA ILE A 111 9.15 -11.54 -3.44
C ILE A 111 10.01 -11.35 -4.68
N VAL A 112 11.30 -11.73 -4.64
CA VAL A 112 12.18 -11.58 -5.80
C VAL A 112 11.75 -12.51 -6.94
N ALA A 113 11.31 -13.73 -6.64
CA ALA A 113 10.79 -14.65 -7.65
C ALA A 113 9.56 -14.08 -8.37
N LEU A 114 8.60 -13.55 -7.61
CA LEU A 114 7.36 -12.98 -8.15
C LEU A 114 7.59 -11.67 -8.92
N LEU A 115 8.55 -10.84 -8.50
CA LEU A 115 8.88 -9.57 -9.16
C LEU A 115 9.99 -9.69 -10.22
N LYS A 116 10.53 -10.90 -10.47
CA LYS A 116 11.66 -11.16 -11.38
C LYS A 116 11.55 -10.47 -12.75
N PRO A 117 10.40 -10.45 -13.46
CA PRO A 117 10.28 -9.77 -14.75
C PRO A 117 10.45 -8.25 -14.68
N GLN A 118 10.24 -7.63 -13.51
CA GLN A 118 10.47 -6.21 -13.31
C GLN A 118 11.94 -5.83 -13.14
N PHE A 119 12.83 -6.81 -12.93
CA PHE A 119 14.23 -6.60 -12.55
C PHE A 119 15.22 -7.11 -13.61
N GLN A 120 14.75 -7.67 -14.72
CA GLN A 120 15.60 -7.96 -15.88
C GLN A 120 15.98 -6.63 -16.56
N PRO A 121 17.28 -6.38 -16.82
CA PRO A 121 17.69 -5.24 -17.64
C PRO A 121 17.09 -5.31 -19.04
N LEU A 122 16.82 -4.15 -19.64
CA LEU A 122 16.45 -4.07 -21.05
C LEU A 122 17.71 -4.30 -21.91
N VAL A 123 17.62 -5.20 -22.88
CA VAL A 123 18.73 -5.46 -23.80
C VAL A 123 18.87 -4.26 -24.75
N ASN A 124 19.99 -3.55 -24.67
CA ASN A 124 20.27 -2.40 -25.53
C ASN A 124 20.97 -2.84 -26.82
N ASN A 125 20.19 -3.10 -27.88
CA ASN A 125 20.67 -3.55 -29.19
C ASN A 125 21.33 -2.43 -30.03
N SER A 126 21.82 -1.37 -29.40
CA SER A 126 22.45 -0.21 -30.07
C SER A 126 23.55 0.43 -29.23
N ASP A 127 23.99 -0.23 -28.15
CA ASP A 127 25.15 0.19 -27.38
C ASP A 127 26.45 -0.36 -27.98
N SER A 128 27.53 0.40 -27.93
CA SER A 128 28.86 -0.14 -28.27
C SER A 128 29.34 -1.16 -27.23
N SER A 129 28.76 -1.18 -26.03
CA SER A 129 28.98 -2.22 -25.03
C SER A 129 28.03 -3.44 -25.15
N GLN A 130 27.21 -3.55 -26.20
CA GLN A 130 26.25 -4.65 -26.34
C GLN A 130 26.91 -6.04 -26.25
N GLU A 131 28.06 -6.24 -26.90
CA GLU A 131 28.76 -7.54 -26.92
C GLU A 131 29.22 -7.99 -25.52
N TYR A 132 29.58 -7.05 -24.64
CA TYR A 132 29.95 -7.32 -23.25
C TYR A 132 28.77 -7.90 -22.46
N TYR A 133 27.56 -7.37 -22.67
CA TYR A 133 26.33 -7.85 -22.05
C TYR A 133 25.68 -9.06 -22.76
N ALA A 134 26.09 -9.36 -23.99
CA ALA A 134 25.57 -10.48 -24.78
C ALA A 134 26.19 -11.83 -24.37
N ASN A 135 27.49 -11.84 -24.02
CA ASN A 135 28.20 -13.07 -23.63
C ASN A 135 27.92 -13.49 -22.17
N THR A 136 27.30 -12.64 -21.35
CA THR A 136 26.77 -13.03 -20.05
C THR A 136 25.43 -13.75 -20.20
N ASN A 137 25.45 -15.09 -20.23
CA ASN A 137 24.25 -15.92 -20.03
C ASN A 137 23.53 -15.45 -18.75
N TYR A 138 22.29 -14.98 -18.87
CA TYR A 138 21.67 -14.06 -17.89
C TYR A 138 21.11 -14.72 -16.61
N GLU A 139 21.82 -15.69 -16.04
CA GLU A 139 21.76 -15.92 -14.60
C GLU A 139 22.43 -14.74 -13.89
N PHE A 140 21.61 -13.78 -13.45
CA PHE A 140 21.99 -12.49 -12.83
C PHE A 140 23.34 -12.52 -12.08
N ASN A 141 24.40 -12.07 -12.78
CA ASN A 141 25.76 -11.93 -12.29
C ASN A 141 26.18 -10.46 -12.45
N ASP A 142 25.75 -9.63 -11.49
CA ASP A 142 25.90 -8.18 -11.53
C ASP A 142 27.32 -7.77 -11.11
N GLN A 143 28.25 -7.85 -12.06
CA GLN A 143 29.59 -7.28 -11.94
C GLN A 143 29.58 -5.81 -12.35
N THR A 144 28.94 -4.96 -11.54
CA THR A 144 29.12 -3.51 -11.59
C THR A 144 29.80 -3.01 -10.31
N GLU A 145 31.08 -2.66 -10.43
CA GLU A 145 31.89 -2.15 -9.32
C GLU A 145 31.56 -0.69 -9.03
N TYR A 146 30.44 -0.47 -8.32
CA TYR A 146 30.08 0.84 -7.81
C TYR A 146 31.05 1.28 -6.70
N VAL A 147 32.09 2.01 -7.10
CA VAL A 147 32.89 2.85 -6.20
C VAL A 147 31.99 3.95 -5.67
N VAL A 148 31.49 3.77 -4.44
CA VAL A 148 30.78 4.81 -3.70
C VAL A 148 31.82 5.69 -3.02
N GLU A 149 32.17 6.82 -3.63
CA GLU A 149 32.84 7.91 -2.91
C GLU A 149 31.83 8.53 -1.93
N ASP A 150 32.16 8.52 -0.63
CA ASP A 150 31.28 8.94 0.46
C ASP A 150 31.02 10.46 0.48
N PRO A 151 29.77 10.94 0.29
CA PRO A 151 29.38 12.31 0.60
C PRO A 151 28.86 12.34 2.06
N CYS A 152 29.63 12.97 2.95
CA CYS A 152 29.35 13.08 4.39
C CYS A 152 27.88 13.43 4.69
N THR A 153 27.12 12.45 5.20
CA THR A 153 25.73 12.67 5.68
C THR A 153 25.73 12.92 7.18
N SER A 154 25.81 14.20 7.56
CA SER A 154 25.81 14.63 8.96
C SER A 154 24.44 14.49 9.63
N GLY A 155 24.32 13.49 10.51
CA GLY A 155 23.58 13.58 11.77
C GLY A 155 22.05 13.65 11.74
N LEU A 156 21.41 12.48 11.88
CA LEU A 156 20.25 12.32 12.76
C LEU A 156 20.52 11.18 13.74
N LYS A 157 20.39 11.44 15.03
CA LYS A 157 20.58 10.44 16.10
C LYS A 157 19.21 9.87 16.49
N GLU A 158 18.99 8.58 16.30
CA GLU A 158 17.97 7.83 17.06
C GLU A 158 18.66 6.94 18.10
N ASN A 159 18.22 7.08 19.35
CA ASN A 159 18.79 6.35 20.48
C ASN A 159 18.20 4.94 20.55
N VAL A 160 18.93 3.94 20.06
CA VAL A 160 18.62 2.53 20.31
C VAL A 160 19.18 2.14 21.68
N ILE A 161 18.28 1.91 22.65
CA ILE A 161 18.64 1.41 23.98
C ILE A 161 18.93 -0.09 23.87
N ILE A 162 20.21 -0.47 23.95
CA ILE A 162 20.63 -1.86 24.09
C ILE A 162 20.57 -2.22 25.57
N VAL A 163 19.63 -3.10 25.95
CA VAL A 163 19.54 -3.64 27.31
C VAL A 163 20.53 -4.80 27.43
N ASN A 164 21.66 -4.56 28.10
CA ASN A 164 22.63 -5.61 28.40
C ASN A 164 22.31 -6.23 29.77
N ILE A 165 22.20 -7.56 29.83
CA ILE A 165 21.92 -8.31 31.06
C ILE A 165 23.10 -9.24 31.36
N GLN A 166 23.78 -9.00 32.48
CA GLN A 166 24.67 -9.97 33.13
C GLN A 166 24.52 -9.86 34.67
N PRO A 167 24.82 -10.93 35.44
CA PRO A 167 24.22 -11.15 36.76
C PRO A 167 25.00 -10.54 37.94
N GLU A 168 24.30 -10.34 39.06
CA GLU A 168 24.85 -9.91 40.35
C GLU A 168 25.22 -11.11 41.25
N SER A 169 26.32 -11.00 42.02
CA SER A 169 26.39 -11.27 43.48
C SER A 169 27.83 -10.99 44.02
N PRO A 170 28.10 -10.93 45.36
CA PRO A 170 28.01 -9.68 46.10
C PRO A 170 29.25 -9.33 46.97
N ALA A 171 29.46 -8.05 47.32
CA ALA A 171 30.40 -7.66 48.39
C ALA A 171 30.15 -6.26 49.04
N THR A 172 29.83 -6.28 50.33
CA THR A 172 30.35 -5.38 51.40
C THR A 172 30.25 -3.85 51.29
N SER A 173 29.10 -3.35 51.75
CA SER A 173 28.95 -2.33 52.82
C SER A 173 30.10 -1.41 53.25
N LYS A 174 29.83 -0.09 53.29
CA LYS A 174 30.23 0.82 54.39
C LYS A 174 29.33 2.06 54.46
N SER A 175 29.18 2.63 55.65
CA SER A 175 28.33 3.79 56.01
C SER A 175 29.20 5.06 56.24
N ASN A 176 28.73 6.26 56.60
CA ASN A 176 27.44 6.75 57.14
C ASN A 176 27.33 8.30 57.02
N VAL A 177 26.10 8.89 57.09
CA VAL A 177 25.75 10.21 57.74
C VAL A 177 26.46 11.51 57.26
N GLU A 178 25.88 12.73 57.13
CA GLU A 178 24.54 13.38 57.24
C GLU A 178 24.55 14.64 56.29
N GLU A 179 23.64 15.63 56.19
CA GLU A 179 22.44 16.08 56.96
C GLU A 179 21.36 16.59 55.95
N THR A 180 20.46 17.49 56.36
CA THR A 180 19.26 17.96 55.62
C THR A 180 19.13 19.53 55.57
N PRO A 181 17.94 20.20 55.60
CA PRO A 181 17.49 20.90 54.38
C PRO A 181 17.10 22.39 54.53
N LYS A 182 17.02 23.14 53.41
CA LYS A 182 16.25 24.40 53.36
C LYS A 182 15.84 24.89 51.98
N VAL A 183 14.67 25.55 51.92
CA VAL A 183 14.12 26.29 50.78
C VAL A 183 13.81 27.72 51.21
N PRO A 184 14.16 28.74 50.41
CA PRO A 184 13.31 29.92 50.30
C PRO A 184 13.16 30.46 48.85
N GLN A 185 12.35 31.51 48.70
CA GLN A 185 11.71 31.95 47.45
C GLN A 185 12.47 33.06 46.68
N THR A 186 11.95 33.39 45.49
CA THR A 186 12.36 34.52 44.60
C THR A 186 12.35 35.89 45.29
N PRO A 187 12.96 36.96 44.73
CA PRO A 187 12.11 37.94 44.00
C PRO A 187 12.77 38.84 42.92
N LYS A 188 11.90 39.66 42.29
CA LYS A 188 12.10 40.93 41.55
C LYS A 188 12.35 40.91 40.03
N LYS A 189 11.71 41.87 39.36
CA LYS A 189 11.67 42.13 37.90
C LYS A 189 12.61 43.30 37.55
N ARG A 190 13.09 43.36 36.30
CA ARG A 190 13.65 44.59 35.70
C ARG A 190 12.80 44.98 34.49
N ALA A 191 12.46 46.25 34.35
CA ALA A 191 11.68 46.77 33.22
C ALA A 191 12.60 47.16 32.04
N LEU A 192 12.03 47.19 30.82
CA LEU A 192 12.62 47.84 29.64
C LEU A 192 11.72 49.00 29.17
N PRO A 193 12.26 49.98 28.41
CA PRO A 193 11.57 51.25 28.14
C PRO A 193 10.51 51.15 27.04
N SER A 194 9.57 52.10 27.06
CA SER A 194 8.63 52.36 25.97
C SER A 194 9.25 53.28 24.91
N THR A 195 9.03 52.97 23.63
CA THR A 195 9.19 53.91 22.50
C THR A 195 8.04 53.71 21.51
N ASN A 196 7.25 54.75 21.26
CA ASN A 196 6.10 54.72 20.34
C ASN A 196 6.54 54.97 18.88
N THR A 197 6.10 54.13 17.93
CA THR A 197 6.27 54.41 16.48
C THR A 197 5.10 53.92 15.61
N SER A 198 4.49 54.85 14.88
CA SER A 198 3.63 54.67 13.69
C SER A 198 2.43 53.70 13.75
N THR A 199 1.25 54.27 14.03
CA THR A 199 -0.07 53.61 13.92
C THR A 199 -0.50 53.26 12.49
N GLN A 200 0.17 53.77 11.45
CA GLN A 200 -0.22 53.55 10.04
C GLN A 200 -0.12 52.09 9.57
N ASN A 201 0.70 51.27 10.24
CA ASN A 201 0.94 49.88 9.83
C ASN A 201 -0.18 48.91 10.25
N ILE A 202 -1.00 49.26 11.24
CA ILE A 202 -2.07 48.39 11.75
C ILE A 202 -3.22 48.33 10.74
N THR A 203 -3.61 49.47 10.17
CA THR A 203 -4.73 49.59 9.22
C THR A 203 -4.46 48.86 7.90
N LYS A 204 -3.20 48.90 7.42
CA LYS A 204 -2.76 48.14 6.23
C LYS A 204 -2.80 46.63 6.48
N LYS A 205 -2.36 46.18 7.66
CA LYS A 205 -2.41 44.74 8.04
C LYS A 205 -3.84 44.22 8.16
N LYS A 206 -4.76 44.95 8.81
CA LYS A 206 -6.18 44.53 8.90
C LYS A 206 -6.80 44.31 7.51
N LYS A 207 -6.74 45.31 6.63
CA LYS A 207 -7.28 45.21 5.26
C LYS A 207 -6.73 44.00 4.48
N LEU A 208 -5.47 43.62 4.70
CA LEU A 208 -4.89 42.44 4.06
C LEU A 208 -5.46 41.12 4.63
N PHE A 209 -5.67 41.02 5.95
CA PHE A 209 -6.34 39.88 6.56
C PHE A 209 -7.79 39.73 6.08
N ASP A 210 -8.54 40.83 5.99
CA ASP A 210 -9.94 40.83 5.53
C ASP A 210 -10.06 40.32 4.08
N VAL A 211 -9.17 40.78 3.19
CA VAL A 211 -9.07 40.31 1.80
C VAL A 211 -8.68 38.83 1.71
N ILE A 212 -7.75 38.36 2.55
CA ILE A 212 -7.36 36.95 2.59
C ILE A 212 -8.53 36.08 3.10
N ALA A 213 -9.23 36.50 4.15
CA ALA A 213 -10.37 35.79 4.72
C ALA A 213 -11.51 35.64 3.69
N ASN A 214 -11.87 36.72 3.00
CA ASN A 214 -12.87 36.69 1.93
C ASN A 214 -12.44 35.75 0.80
N ARG A 215 -11.16 35.82 0.37
CA ARG A 215 -10.63 34.95 -0.71
C ARG A 215 -10.57 33.46 -0.32
N ILE A 216 -10.43 33.16 0.97
CA ILE A 216 -10.54 31.79 1.51
C ILE A 216 -12.01 31.35 1.55
N CYS A 217 -12.94 32.23 1.95
CA CYS A 217 -14.37 31.94 1.98
C CYS A 217 -14.93 31.64 0.59
N SER A 218 -14.70 32.50 -0.41
CA SER A 218 -15.12 32.27 -1.80
C SER A 218 -14.53 30.98 -2.39
N ARG A 219 -13.29 30.62 -2.02
CA ARG A 219 -12.65 29.35 -2.46
C ARG A 219 -13.24 28.11 -1.80
N LYS A 220 -13.81 28.21 -0.60
CA LYS A 220 -14.56 27.10 0.01
C LYS A 220 -15.88 26.91 -0.71
N ASN A 221 -16.70 27.96 -0.79
CA ASN A 221 -18.01 27.91 -1.43
C ASN A 221 -17.93 27.35 -2.87
N LEU A 222 -16.98 27.82 -3.69
CA LEU A 222 -16.77 27.30 -5.05
C LEU A 222 -16.33 25.82 -5.07
N LYS A 223 -15.56 25.36 -4.07
CA LYS A 223 -15.22 23.93 -3.96
C LYS A 223 -16.41 23.11 -3.50
N ASP A 224 -17.20 23.59 -2.56
CA ASP A 224 -18.40 22.89 -2.07
C ASP A 224 -19.45 22.76 -3.20
N GLU A 225 -19.54 23.76 -4.08
CA GLU A 225 -20.34 23.78 -5.32
C GLU A 225 -19.84 22.73 -6.33
N ILE A 226 -18.54 22.74 -6.68
CA ILE A 226 -17.94 21.73 -7.58
C ILE A 226 -18.07 20.31 -7.01
N ASP A 227 -17.79 20.12 -5.71
CA ASP A 227 -17.92 18.82 -5.06
C ASP A 227 -19.39 18.35 -5.02
N GLN A 228 -20.38 19.26 -5.09
CA GLN A 228 -21.80 18.92 -5.21
C GLN A 228 -22.23 18.61 -6.65
N GLU A 229 -21.70 19.33 -7.64
CA GLU A 229 -21.91 19.02 -9.06
C GLU A 229 -21.35 17.64 -9.42
N VAL A 230 -20.13 17.31 -8.95
CA VAL A 230 -19.51 15.98 -9.12
C VAL A 230 -20.37 14.87 -8.50
N LYS A 231 -21.03 15.10 -7.35
CA LYS A 231 -21.98 14.14 -6.77
C LYS A 231 -23.22 13.96 -7.66
N ASN A 232 -23.76 15.05 -8.23
CA ASN A 232 -24.92 15.01 -9.11
C ASN A 232 -24.61 14.22 -10.40
N VAL A 233 -23.48 14.51 -11.06
CA VAL A 233 -23.02 13.75 -12.23
C VAL A 233 -22.82 12.27 -11.90
N LYS A 234 -22.21 11.95 -10.75
CA LYS A 234 -22.05 10.56 -10.30
C LYS A 234 -23.39 9.84 -10.05
N LEU A 235 -24.39 10.55 -9.53
CA LEU A 235 -25.75 10.03 -9.34
C LEU A 235 -26.45 9.79 -10.69
N GLN A 236 -26.27 10.68 -11.67
CA GLN A 236 -26.78 10.51 -13.03
C GLN A 236 -26.18 9.27 -13.71
N ILE A 237 -24.86 9.09 -13.63
CA ILE A 237 -24.16 7.91 -14.18
C ILE A 237 -24.71 6.62 -13.55
N LEU A 238 -24.83 6.56 -12.23
CA LEU A 238 -25.39 5.39 -11.53
C LEU A 238 -26.83 5.09 -11.97
N ASN A 239 -27.65 6.12 -12.17
CA ASN A 239 -29.02 5.97 -12.65
C ASN A 239 -29.10 5.55 -14.13
N THR A 240 -28.11 5.86 -14.98
CA THR A 240 -28.02 5.31 -16.33
C THR A 240 -27.52 3.87 -16.34
N ASP A 241 -26.55 3.52 -15.48
CA ASP A 241 -26.04 2.15 -15.35
C ASP A 241 -27.13 1.19 -14.87
N LEU A 242 -27.95 1.60 -13.90
CA LEU A 242 -29.12 0.84 -13.45
C LEU A 242 -30.11 0.58 -14.60
N LYS A 243 -30.47 1.61 -15.37
CA LYS A 243 -31.37 1.48 -16.53
C LYS A 243 -30.82 0.60 -17.65
N ILE A 244 -29.49 0.54 -17.80
CA ILE A 244 -28.83 -0.40 -18.72
C ILE A 244 -28.97 -1.83 -18.18
N LYS A 245 -28.74 -2.05 -16.88
CA LYS A 245 -28.86 -3.38 -16.25
C LYS A 245 -30.30 -3.91 -16.21
N GLU A 246 -31.29 -3.04 -16.03
CA GLU A 246 -32.72 -3.38 -16.15
C GLU A 246 -33.04 -3.91 -17.56
N LYS A 247 -32.58 -3.22 -18.61
CA LYS A 247 -32.78 -3.64 -20.01
C LYS A 247 -31.99 -4.90 -20.39
N GLU A 248 -30.78 -5.08 -19.87
CA GLU A 248 -30.02 -6.33 -20.04
C GLU A 248 -30.79 -7.52 -19.43
N LEU A 249 -31.34 -7.35 -18.22
CA LEU A 249 -32.12 -8.37 -17.53
C LEU A 249 -33.43 -8.71 -18.27
N GLU A 250 -34.15 -7.70 -18.75
CA GLU A 250 -35.35 -7.85 -19.59
C GLU A 250 -35.03 -8.64 -20.88
N ALA A 251 -33.94 -8.29 -21.57
CA ALA A 251 -33.50 -8.99 -22.78
C ALA A 251 -33.04 -10.45 -22.51
N VAL A 252 -32.52 -10.76 -21.32
CA VAL A 252 -32.23 -12.15 -20.90
C VAL A 252 -33.52 -12.91 -20.61
N ASN A 253 -34.48 -12.30 -19.95
CA ASN A 253 -35.77 -12.93 -19.63
C ASN A 253 -36.57 -13.30 -20.90
N GLU A 254 -36.62 -12.41 -21.90
CA GLU A 254 -37.26 -12.72 -23.18
C GLU A 254 -36.53 -13.83 -23.96
N LYS A 255 -35.19 -13.89 -23.91
CA LYS A 255 -34.42 -15.02 -24.48
C LYS A 255 -34.76 -16.35 -23.81
N ILE A 256 -34.87 -16.39 -22.49
CA ILE A 256 -35.26 -17.59 -21.73
C ILE A 256 -36.69 -18.02 -22.10
N LYS A 257 -37.61 -17.08 -22.25
CA LYS A 257 -38.99 -17.30 -22.69
C LYS A 257 -39.06 -17.88 -24.12
N GLN A 258 -38.30 -17.32 -25.06
CA GLN A 258 -38.17 -17.85 -26.42
C GLN A 258 -37.57 -19.27 -26.44
N GLN A 259 -36.53 -19.53 -25.64
CA GLN A 259 -35.96 -20.88 -25.52
C GLN A 259 -36.95 -21.91 -24.98
N ARG A 260 -37.79 -21.55 -24.00
CA ARG A 260 -38.87 -22.42 -23.50
C ARG A 260 -39.91 -22.76 -24.58
N GLN A 261 -40.32 -21.76 -25.36
CA GLN A 261 -41.26 -21.95 -26.47
C GLN A 261 -40.68 -22.85 -27.57
N LEU A 262 -39.40 -22.67 -27.94
CA LEU A 262 -38.71 -23.53 -28.90
C LEU A 262 -38.63 -24.98 -28.42
N PHE A 263 -38.28 -25.19 -27.14
CA PHE A 263 -38.22 -26.53 -26.53
C PHE A 263 -39.59 -27.22 -26.49
N GLU A 264 -40.67 -26.48 -26.20
CA GLU A 264 -42.04 -27.01 -26.22
C GLU A 264 -42.47 -27.43 -27.63
N VAL A 265 -42.15 -26.64 -28.66
CA VAL A 265 -42.39 -26.99 -30.07
C VAL A 265 -41.59 -28.23 -30.47
N GLU A 266 -40.31 -28.31 -30.12
CA GLU A 266 -39.45 -29.47 -30.40
C GLU A 266 -39.97 -30.76 -29.75
N LEU A 267 -40.43 -30.66 -28.50
CA LEU A 267 -41.02 -31.77 -27.74
C LEU A 267 -42.33 -32.25 -28.39
N ASN A 268 -43.16 -31.33 -28.91
CA ASN A 268 -44.38 -31.68 -29.63
C ASN A 268 -44.12 -32.29 -31.01
N ILE A 269 -43.06 -31.86 -31.73
CA ILE A 269 -42.60 -32.52 -32.96
C ILE A 269 -42.17 -33.96 -32.66
N LYS A 270 -41.32 -34.17 -31.65
CA LYS A 270 -40.84 -35.51 -31.24
C LYS A 270 -41.97 -36.46 -30.84
N LYS A 271 -43.02 -35.96 -30.16
CA LYS A 271 -44.25 -36.73 -29.88
C LYS A 271 -44.95 -37.18 -31.18
N LYS A 272 -45.14 -36.28 -32.14
CA LYS A 272 -45.81 -36.59 -33.42
C LYS A 272 -44.98 -37.55 -34.30
N GLU A 273 -43.64 -37.47 -34.25
CA GLU A 273 -42.79 -38.48 -34.86
C GLU A 273 -42.95 -39.87 -34.23
N LEU A 274 -43.04 -39.95 -32.90
CA LEU A 274 -43.23 -41.22 -32.18
C LEU A 274 -44.57 -41.88 -32.58
N GLU A 275 -45.65 -41.12 -32.53
CA GLU A 275 -47.00 -41.53 -32.94
C GLU A 275 -47.04 -42.04 -34.39
N LEU A 276 -46.32 -41.36 -35.30
CA LEU A 276 -46.21 -41.76 -36.71
C LEU A 276 -45.31 -43.01 -36.91
N LYS A 277 -44.30 -43.22 -36.05
CA LYS A 277 -43.50 -44.46 -36.02
C LYS A 277 -44.34 -45.64 -35.51
N GLU A 278 -45.10 -45.46 -34.43
CA GLU A 278 -46.04 -46.47 -33.93
C GLU A 278 -47.09 -46.86 -34.96
N LEU A 279 -47.68 -45.88 -35.67
CA LEU A 279 -48.70 -46.15 -36.69
C LEU A 279 -48.13 -46.95 -37.87
N LYS A 280 -46.86 -46.72 -38.23
CA LYS A 280 -46.14 -47.52 -39.24
C LYS A 280 -45.89 -48.96 -38.77
N VAL A 281 -45.49 -49.17 -37.52
CA VAL A 281 -45.30 -50.51 -36.95
C VAL A 281 -46.64 -51.27 -36.91
N LYS A 282 -47.72 -50.64 -36.43
CA LYS A 282 -49.07 -51.24 -36.38
C LYS A 282 -49.55 -51.67 -37.78
N LYS A 283 -49.24 -50.91 -38.82
CA LYS A 283 -49.52 -51.24 -40.24
C LYS A 283 -48.62 -52.31 -40.88
N PHE A 284 -47.61 -52.82 -40.17
CA PHE A 284 -46.71 -53.87 -40.65
C PHE A 284 -46.90 -55.20 -39.90
N VAL A 285 -47.83 -55.23 -38.94
CA VAL A 285 -48.16 -56.39 -38.08
C VAL A 285 -49.62 -56.86 -38.31
N GLN A 286 -50.33 -56.24 -39.28
CA GLN A 286 -51.59 -56.70 -39.87
C GLN A 286 -51.37 -57.07 -41.33
#